data_AF-A0A940CBM2-F1
#
_entry.id   AF-A0A940CBM2-F1
#
_cell.length_a   1.000
_cell.length_b   1.000
_cell.length_c   1.000
_cell.angle_alpha   90.00
_cell.angle_beta   90.00
_cell.angle_gamma   90.00
#
_symmetry.space_group_name_H-M   'P 1'
#
loop_
_entity.id
_entity.type
_entity.pdbx_description
1 polymer ?
#
loop_
_entity_poly.entity_id
_entity_poly.type
_entity_poly.pdbx_seq_one_letter_code
_entity_poly.pdbx_strand_id
1 'polypeptide(L)' 'MIYNKCDDRNNQSGCYDPTAYNALRKIKKDERRALIQKMNALANQNGYQIISIIKLREIDF' A
#
# COMPACT_ATOMS: atom_id res chain seq x y z
N MET A 1 28.87 2.62 8.53
CA MET A 1 27.87 1.53 8.52
C MET A 1 27.35 1.38 7.11
N ILE A 2 27.70 0.29 6.43
CA ILE A 2 27.18 0.01 5.08
C ILE A 2 25.75 -0.51 5.29
N TYR A 3 24.75 0.30 4.95
CA TYR A 3 23.37 -0.16 4.86
C TYR A 3 23.27 -1.08 3.65
N ASN A 4 23.58 -2.37 3.83
CA ASN A 4 23.09 -3.40 2.92
C ASN A 4 21.57 -3.45 3.09
N LYS A 5 20.85 -2.62 2.33
CA LYS A 5 19.42 -2.84 2.11
C LYS A 5 19.33 -4.20 1.41
N CYS A 6 19.00 -5.25 2.15
CA CYS A 6 18.54 -6.49 1.53
C CYS A 6 17.38 -6.09 0.61
N ASP A 7 17.52 -6.36 -0.70
CA ASP A 7 16.40 -6.17 -1.62
C ASP A 7 15.29 -7.12 -1.13
N ASP A 8 14.14 -6.57 -0.73
CA ASP A 8 12.99 -7.35 -0.26
C ASP A 8 12.49 -8.36 -1.31
N ARG A 9 12.96 -8.24 -2.56
CA ARG A 9 12.71 -9.18 -3.65
C ARG A 9 13.66 -10.38 -3.66
N ASN A 10 14.60 -10.49 -2.72
CA ASN A 10 15.47 -11.65 -2.60
C ASN A 10 14.99 -12.55 -1.45
N ASN A 11 15.12 -13.86 -1.63
CA ASN A 11 14.89 -14.82 -0.55
C ASN A 11 16.07 -14.86 0.43
N GLN A 12 15.96 -15.69 1.47
CA GLN A 12 16.99 -15.80 2.51
C GLN A 12 18.37 -16.27 2.01
N SER A 13 18.44 -16.93 0.85
CA SER A 13 19.71 -17.31 0.22
C SER A 13 20.27 -16.25 -0.71
N GLY A 14 19.61 -15.09 -0.85
CA GLY A 14 20.02 -13.99 -1.71
C GLY A 14 19.64 -14.17 -3.18
N CYS A 15 18.88 -15.21 -3.52
CA CYS A 15 18.33 -15.39 -4.86
C CYS A 15 17.09 -14.51 -5.05
N TYR A 16 16.92 -13.97 -6.26
CA TYR A 16 15.75 -13.18 -6.60
C TYR A 16 14.48 -14.03 -6.54
N ASP A 17 13.62 -13.71 -5.57
CA ASP A 17 12.28 -14.27 -5.38
C ASP A 17 11.35 -13.15 -4.87
N PRO A 18 10.63 -12.47 -5.77
CA PRO A 18 9.77 -11.35 -5.40
C PRO A 18 8.42 -11.81 -4.85
N THR A 19 8.21 -13.10 -4.60
CA THR A 19 6.90 -13.64 -4.20
C THR A 19 6.40 -13.00 -2.90
N ALA A 20 7.24 -13.01 -1.86
CA ALA A 20 6.92 -12.39 -0.57
C ALA A 20 6.70 -10.87 -0.71
N TYR A 21 7.59 -10.18 -1.43
CA TYR A 21 7.47 -8.75 -1.73
C TYR A 21 6.15 -8.42 -2.43
N ASN A 22 5.77 -9.18 -3.44
CA ASN A 22 4.55 -8.96 -4.21
C ASN A 22 3.30 -9.23 -3.36
N ALA A 23 3.32 -10.25 -2.49
CA ALA A 23 2.22 -10.54 -1.58
C ALA A 23 1.99 -9.36 -0.61
N LEU A 24 3.05 -8.87 0.03
CA LEU A 24 2.98 -7.71 0.94
C LEU A 24 2.52 -6.45 0.21
N ARG A 25 3.08 -6.19 -0.98
CA ARG A 25 2.69 -5.05 -1.82
C ARG A 25 1.22 -5.12 -2.23
N LYS A 26 0.70 -6.31 -2.50
CA LYS A 26 -0.72 -6.53 -2.82
C LYS A 26 -1.61 -6.23 -1.62
N ILE A 27 -1.27 -6.73 -0.44
CA ILE A 27 -1.99 -6.44 0.82
C ILE A 27 -2.08 -4.93 1.04
N LYS A 28 -0.95 -4.20 1.00
CA LYS A 28 -0.94 -2.75 1.14
C LYS A 28 -1.80 -2.03 0.09
N LYS A 29 -1.84 -2.54 -1.15
CA LYS A 29 -2.67 -1.97 -2.22
C LYS A 29 -4.16 -2.17 -1.91
N ASP A 30 -4.54 -3.33 -1.40
CA ASP A 30 -5.92 -3.66 -1.08
C ASP A 30 -6.40 -2.90 0.17
N GLU A 31 -5.54 -2.71 1.17
CA GLU A 31 -5.81 -1.82 2.33
C GLU A 31 -6.09 -0.38 1.90
N ARG A 32 -5.24 0.19 1.02
CA ARG A 32 -5.47 1.54 0.47
C ARG A 32 -6.79 1.65 -0.30
N ARG A 33 -7.14 0.63 -1.09
CA ARG A 33 -8.42 0.59 -1.82
C ARG A 33 -9.60 0.57 -0.86
N ALA A 34 -9.54 -0.26 0.18
CA ALA A 34 -10.57 -0.34 1.20
C ALA A 34 -10.76 1.01 1.91
N LEU A 35 -9.67 1.74 2.21
CA LEU A 35 -9.76 3.06 2.81
C LEU A 35 -10.44 4.09 1.89
N ILE A 36 -10.07 4.12 0.61
CA ILE A 36 -10.71 4.99 -0.39
C ILE A 36 -12.21 4.67 -0.52
N GLN A 37 -12.60 3.40 -0.50
CA GLN A 37 -14.00 3.00 -0.55
C GLN A 37 -14.76 3.49 0.69
N LYS A 38 -14.18 3.35 1.89
CA LYS A 38 -14.77 3.88 3.13
C LYS A 38 -14.96 5.40 3.08
N MET A 39 -13.99 6.14 2.56
CA MET A 39 -14.09 7.59 2.39
C MET A 39 -15.21 7.99 1.42
N ASN A 40 -15.33 7.29 0.29
CA ASN A 40 -16.41 7.54 -0.67
C ASN A 40 -17.78 7.21 -0.07
N ALA A 41 -17.91 6.09 0.63
CA ALA A 41 -19.15 5.71 1.29
C ALA A 41 -19.56 6.77 2.34
N LEU A 42 -18.62 7.25 3.14
CA LEU A 42 -18.86 8.28 4.13
C LEU A 42 -19.27 9.61 3.48
N ALA A 43 -18.60 10.03 2.40
CA ALA A 43 -18.96 11.24 1.67
C ALA A 43 -20.42 11.14 1.17
N ASN A 44 -20.75 10.03 0.51
CA ASN A 44 -22.09 9.80 -0.04
C ASN A 44 -23.17 9.80 1.05
N GLN A 45 -22.90 9.17 2.21
CA GLN A 45 -23.81 9.19 3.36
C GLN A 45 -24.10 10.60 3.89
N ASN A 46 -23.17 11.53 3.70
CA ASN A 46 -23.30 12.92 4.13
C ASN A 46 -23.74 13.87 2.99
N GLY A 47 -24.15 13.34 1.83
CA GLY A 47 -24.58 14.15 0.69
C GLY A 47 -23.44 14.82 -0.09
N TYR A 48 -22.20 14.36 0.08
CA TYR A 48 -21.04 14.87 -0.65
C TYR A 48 -20.52 13.82 -1.65
N GLN A 49 -19.95 14.28 -2.75
CA GLN A 49 -19.26 13.45 -3.72
C GLN A 49 -17.81 13.85 -3.84
N ILE A 50 -16.90 12.87 -3.81
CA ILE A 50 -15.49 13.09 -4.08
C ILE A 50 -15.30 13.17 -5.60
N ILE A 51 -14.99 14.36 -6.10
CA ILE A 51 -14.85 14.64 -7.54
C ILE A 51 -13.41 14.46 -8.09
N SER A 52 -12.47 14.06 -7.24
CA SER A 52 -11.04 14.01 -7.60
C SER A 52 -10.36 12.79 -6.99
N ILE A 53 -9.22 12.40 -7.58
CA ILE A 53 -8.46 11.23 -7.15
C ILE A 53 -7.90 11.45 -5.73
N ILE A 54 -8.25 10.55 -4.81
CA ILE A 54 -7.67 10.52 -3.47
C ILE A 54 -6.27 9.91 -3.54
N LYS A 55 -5.25 10.66 -3.10
CA LYS A 55 -3.87 10.19 -2.97
C LYS A 55 -3.56 9.93 -1.49
N LEU A 56 -3.12 8.72 -1.18
CA LEU A 56 -2.75 8.31 0.17
C LEU A 56 -1.25 8.01 0.23
N ARG A 57 -0.58 8.51 1.27
CA ARG A 57 0.83 8.23 1.58
C ARG A 57 0.90 7.60 2.99
N GLU A 58 1.83 6.66 3.18
CA GLU A 58 2.16 6.16 4.52
C GLU A 58 2.75 7.32 5.35
N ILE A 59 2.41 7.40 6.62
CA ILE A 59 2.99 8.38 7.55
C ILE A 59 4.22 7.71 8.16
N ASP A 60 5.37 8.38 8.06
CA ASP A 60 6.58 7.97 8.78
C ASP A 60 6.44 8.48 10.23
N PHE A 61 6.43 7.56 11.19
CA PHE A 61 6.42 7.86 12.63
C PHE A 61 7.83 7.77 13.21
#